data_AF-A0A9K3D8J7-F1
#
_entry.id   AF-A0A9K3D8J7-F1
#
_cell.length_a   1.000
_cell.length_b   1.000
_cell.length_c   1.000
_cell.angle_alpha   90.00
_cell.angle_beta   90.00
_cell.angle_gamma   90.00
#
_symmetry.space_group_name_H-M   'P 1'
#
loop_
_entity.id
_entity.type
_entity.pdbx_description
1 polymer ?
#
loop_
_entity_poly.entity_id
_entity_poly.type
_entity_poly.pdbx_seq_one_letter_code
_entity_poly.pdbx_strand_id
1 'polypeptide(L)'
;FNQYESIIQPLQRHLEGEGVDFQLNCLVKDVDLLDGANITVRGLDVERSGKPDRIPVRPQDLCVITTGAMCDNAVLGDLHTPAPPAPEHPKSFDLWRKLVSKRPGAFGNPEPFAGHWEQSYWHSFTVTMRGNRLLKDMEAFTGNPPGEGALSTLVDSKWRMSTVVAAQPHFRYIYICT
;
A
#
# COMPACT_ATOMS: atom_id res chain seq x y z
N PHE A 1 6.60 15.83 -7.78
CA PHE A 1 6.61 14.40 -8.16
C PHE A 1 5.61 13.64 -7.29
N ASN A 2 5.35 12.37 -7.57
CA ASN A 2 4.49 11.52 -6.73
C ASN A 2 5.09 11.33 -5.32
N GLN A 3 4.31 10.76 -4.40
CA GLN A 3 4.74 10.56 -3.00
C GLN A 3 5.91 9.58 -2.88
N TYR A 4 5.99 8.56 -3.74
CA TYR A 4 7.08 7.61 -3.73
C TYR A 4 8.44 8.27 -4.03
N GLU A 5 8.50 9.08 -5.09
CA GLU A 5 9.72 9.79 -5.48
C GLU A 5 10.04 10.97 -4.57
N SER A 6 9.03 11.64 -4.02
CA SER A 6 9.22 12.86 -3.22
C SER A 6 9.44 12.59 -1.73
N ILE A 7 8.94 11.47 -1.20
CA ILE A 7 8.96 11.17 0.24
C ILE A 7 9.66 9.84 0.50
N ILE A 8 9.18 8.75 -0.11
CA ILE A 8 9.67 7.40 0.22
C ILE A 8 11.13 7.21 -0.20
N GLN A 9 11.50 7.58 -1.43
CA GLN A 9 12.88 7.44 -1.90
C GLN A 9 13.89 8.28 -1.10
N PRO A 10 13.66 9.59 -0.84
CA PRO A 10 14.57 10.36 0.02
C PRO A 10 14.69 9.79 1.42
N LEU A 11 13.58 9.36 2.03
CA LEU A 11 13.58 8.76 3.36
C LEU A 11 14.38 7.45 3.39
N GLN A 12 14.14 6.56 2.42
CA GLN A 12 14.88 5.31 2.30
C GLN A 12 16.39 5.57 2.17
N ARG A 13 16.80 6.47 1.27
CA ARG A 13 18.23 6.82 1.09
C ARG A 13 18.85 7.38 2.36
N HIS A 14 18.12 8.20 3.11
CA HIS A 14 18.59 8.72 4.38
C HIS A 14 18.83 7.59 5.38
N LEU A 15 17.84 6.70 5.56
CA LEU A 15 17.94 5.56 6.48
C LEU A 15 19.05 4.58 6.08
N GLU A 16 19.22 4.30 4.79
CA GLU A 16 20.35 3.51 4.27
C GLU A 16 21.69 4.18 4.60
N GLY A 17 21.78 5.50 4.49
CA GLY A 17 22.96 6.28 4.88
C GLY A 17 23.28 6.23 6.37
N GLU A 18 22.25 6.11 7.22
CA GLU A 18 22.37 5.87 8.67
C GLU A 18 22.62 4.39 9.03
N GLY A 19 22.74 3.51 8.02
CA GLY A 19 23.05 2.09 8.22
C GLY A 19 21.84 1.21 8.57
N VAL A 20 20.61 1.67 8.30
CA VAL A 20 19.40 0.85 8.47
C VAL A 20 19.41 -0.31 7.47
N ASP A 21 19.12 -1.51 7.97
CA ASP A 21 19.06 -2.73 7.17
C ASP A 21 17.66 -2.96 6.59
N PHE A 22 17.55 -2.95 5.26
CA PHE A 22 16.31 -3.17 4.53
C PHE A 22 16.23 -4.60 3.99
N GLN A 23 15.34 -5.39 4.59
CA GLN A 23 15.15 -6.81 4.25
C GLN A 23 13.93 -6.99 3.33
N LEU A 24 14.14 -6.92 2.01
CA LEU A 24 13.11 -7.16 0.99
C LEU A 24 12.89 -8.67 0.75
N ASN A 25 11.76 -9.02 0.14
CA ASN A 25 11.37 -10.43 -0.14
C ASN A 25 11.41 -11.33 1.11
N CYS A 26 11.07 -10.75 2.26
CA CYS A 26 11.03 -11.37 3.56
C CYS A 26 9.63 -11.20 4.14
N LEU A 27 8.84 -12.27 4.11
CA LEU A 27 7.46 -12.26 4.59
C LEU A 27 7.44 -12.70 6.07
N VAL A 28 7.03 -11.80 6.98
CA VAL A 28 6.76 -12.19 8.37
C VAL A 28 5.48 -13.03 8.42
N LYS A 29 5.63 -14.32 8.75
CA LYS A 29 4.51 -15.27 8.80
C LYS A 29 3.86 -15.30 10.17
N ASP A 30 4.63 -15.05 11.22
CA ASP A 30 4.18 -15.12 12.60
C ASP A 30 5.09 -14.34 13.54
N VAL A 31 4.55 -13.98 14.71
CA VAL A 31 5.27 -13.30 15.81
C VAL A 31 5.22 -14.23 17.03
N ASP A 32 6.38 -14.68 17.49
CA ASP A 32 6.50 -15.48 18.70
C ASP A 32 6.38 -14.58 19.94
N LEU A 33 5.42 -14.89 20.80
CA LEU A 33 5.12 -14.13 22.01
C LEU A 33 5.50 -14.96 23.23
N LEU A 34 6.11 -14.32 24.22
CA LEU A 34 6.30 -14.93 25.54
C LEU A 34 4.93 -15.10 26.22
N ASP A 35 4.74 -16.20 26.96
CA ASP A 35 3.55 -16.41 27.79
C ASP A 35 3.49 -15.41 28.96
N GLY A 36 2.27 -15.16 29.47
CA GLY A 36 2.04 -14.22 30.58
C GLY A 36 1.11 -13.06 30.20
N ALA A 37 0.87 -12.13 31.13
CA ALA A 37 -0.11 -11.06 30.92
C ALA A 37 0.37 -9.96 29.97
N ASN A 38 1.69 -9.73 29.91
CA ASN A 38 2.28 -8.70 29.06
C ASN A 38 2.50 -9.21 27.62
N ILE A 39 2.50 -8.28 26.67
CA ILE A 39 2.85 -8.56 25.27
C ILE A 39 4.35 -8.39 25.11
N THR A 40 5.07 -9.50 25.00
CA THR A 40 6.52 -9.51 24.78
C THR A 40 6.86 -10.37 23.58
N VAL A 41 7.49 -9.78 22.56
CA VAL A 41 7.95 -10.51 21.36
C VAL A 41 9.30 -11.17 21.63
N ARG A 42 9.46 -12.43 21.22
CA ARG A 42 10.72 -13.19 21.32
C ARG A 42 11.37 -13.45 19.97
N GLY A 43 10.60 -13.35 18.89
CA GLY A 43 11.10 -13.61 17.56
C GLY A 43 10.03 -13.44 16.50
N LEU A 44 10.46 -13.34 15.26
CA LEU A 44 9.63 -13.32 14.07
C LEU A 44 9.95 -14.56 13.25
N ASP A 45 8.93 -15.37 12.97
CA ASP A 45 9.06 -16.46 12.01
C ASP A 45 8.79 -15.88 10.63
N VAL A 46 9.78 -15.97 9.75
CA VAL A 46 9.76 -15.33 8.45
C VAL A 46 9.96 -16.34 7.33
N GLU A 47 9.54 -15.96 6.12
CA GLU A 47 9.84 -16.67 4.90
C GLU A 47 10.68 -15.77 4.01
N ARG A 48 11.92 -16.17 3.75
CA ARG A 48 12.88 -15.41 2.95
C ARG A 48 13.18 -16.19 1.69
N SER A 49 12.87 -15.60 0.53
CA SER A 49 13.04 -16.26 -0.77
C SER A 49 12.41 -17.68 -0.82
N GLY A 50 11.22 -17.83 -0.23
CA GLY A 50 10.48 -19.10 -0.18
C GLY A 50 10.99 -20.12 0.85
N LYS A 51 11.96 -19.76 1.70
CA LYS A 51 12.50 -20.65 2.74
C LYS A 51 12.14 -20.14 4.13
N PRO A 52 11.71 -21.03 5.06
CA PRO A 52 11.53 -20.66 6.46
C PRO A 52 12.83 -20.18 7.10
N ASP A 53 12.75 -19.12 7.88
CA ASP A 53 13.84 -18.49 8.62
C ASP A 53 13.28 -17.84 9.90
N ARG A 54 14.14 -17.41 10.82
CA ARG A 54 13.71 -16.80 12.08
C ARG A 54 14.61 -15.64 12.49
N ILE A 55 13.97 -14.53 12.85
CA ILE A 55 14.63 -13.34 13.39
C ILE A 55 14.41 -13.32 14.91
N PRO A 56 15.44 -13.56 15.74
CA PRO A 56 15.30 -13.44 17.19
C PRO A 56 15.10 -11.98 17.61
N VAL A 57 14.26 -11.75 18.61
CA VAL A 57 14.03 -10.42 19.21
C VAL A 57 14.46 -10.48 20.68
N ARG A 58 15.42 -9.64 21.04
CA ARG A 58 15.99 -9.58 22.40
C ARG A 58 15.10 -8.74 23.32
N PRO A 59 15.22 -8.88 24.64
CA PRO A 59 14.37 -8.16 25.59
C PRO A 59 14.38 -6.63 25.45
N GLN A 60 15.48 -6.04 24.98
CA GLN A 60 15.63 -4.60 24.77
C GLN A 60 15.20 -4.12 23.37
N ASP A 61 14.91 -5.04 22.45
CA ASP A 61 14.58 -4.70 21.08
C ASP A 61 13.12 -4.22 21.00
N LEU A 62 12.85 -3.27 20.11
CA LEU A 62 11.50 -2.79 19.83
C LEU A 62 10.98 -3.42 18.54
N CYS A 63 9.76 -3.93 18.59
CA CYS A 63 9.06 -4.47 17.43
C CYS A 63 7.88 -3.58 17.08
N VAL A 64 7.93 -2.95 15.90
CA VAL A 64 6.84 -2.14 15.36
C VAL A 64 6.22 -2.91 14.19
N ILE A 65 4.91 -3.13 14.25
CA ILE A 65 4.19 -3.94 13.28
C ILE A 65 3.12 -3.07 12.62
N THR A 66 3.13 -3.01 11.29
CA THR A 66 2.00 -2.48 10.51
C THR A 66 1.06 -3.63 10.19
N THR A 67 -0.17 -3.58 10.72
CA THR A 67 -1.18 -4.64 10.56
C THR A 67 -2.16 -4.28 9.44
N GLY A 68 -2.19 -5.09 8.38
CA GLY A 68 -3.03 -4.86 7.20
C GLY A 68 -2.46 -3.78 6.26
N ALA A 69 -2.86 -3.84 4.99
CA ALA A 69 -2.52 -2.84 3.98
C ALA A 69 -3.72 -2.56 3.08
N MET A 70 -3.97 -1.28 2.78
CA MET A 70 -5.07 -0.88 1.90
C MET A 70 -4.86 -1.28 0.43
N CYS A 71 -3.59 -1.37 0.00
CA CYS A 71 -3.22 -1.78 -1.36
C CYS A 71 -3.01 -3.29 -1.46
N ASP A 72 -3.39 -4.05 -0.44
CA ASP A 72 -3.33 -5.50 -0.50
C ASP A 72 -4.21 -6.02 -1.63
N ASN A 73 -3.79 -7.11 -2.26
CA ASN A 73 -4.50 -7.71 -3.40
C ASN A 73 -4.79 -6.75 -4.58
N ALA A 74 -4.11 -5.60 -4.67
CA ALA A 74 -4.23 -4.72 -5.82
C ALA A 74 -3.81 -5.46 -7.09
N VAL A 75 -4.67 -5.39 -8.10
CA VAL A 75 -4.51 -6.03 -9.40
C VAL A 75 -4.55 -4.96 -10.49
N LEU A 76 -3.69 -5.11 -11.48
CA LEU A 76 -3.53 -4.14 -12.55
C LEU A 76 -3.99 -4.75 -13.88
N GLY A 77 -4.69 -3.93 -14.65
CA GLY A 77 -4.90 -4.14 -16.08
C GLY A 77 -4.03 -3.20 -16.90
N ASP A 78 -4.37 -3.06 -18.17
CA ASP A 78 -3.78 -2.10 -19.09
C ASP A 78 -4.88 -1.47 -19.99
N LEU A 79 -4.47 -0.78 -21.05
CA LEU A 79 -5.40 -0.10 -21.97
C LEU A 79 -6.37 -1.06 -22.68
N HIS A 80 -5.95 -2.30 -22.93
CA HIS A 80 -6.67 -3.31 -23.70
C HIS A 80 -7.16 -4.49 -22.87
N THR A 81 -6.63 -4.63 -21.65
CA THR A 81 -6.92 -5.74 -20.75
C THR A 81 -7.46 -5.21 -19.43
N PRO A 82 -8.70 -5.57 -19.02
CA PRO A 82 -9.19 -5.19 -17.70
C PRO A 82 -8.35 -5.84 -16.59
N ALA A 83 -8.28 -5.19 -15.43
CA ALA A 83 -7.68 -5.81 -14.25
C ALA A 83 -8.42 -7.12 -13.93
N PRO A 84 -7.71 -8.23 -13.64
CA PRO A 84 -8.36 -9.48 -13.26
C PRO A 84 -9.11 -9.30 -11.93
N PRO A 85 -10.00 -10.23 -11.54
CA PRO A 85 -10.59 -10.23 -10.21
C PRO A 85 -9.51 -10.23 -9.12
N ALA A 86 -9.65 -9.33 -8.14
CA ALA A 86 -8.75 -9.30 -6.99
C ALA A 86 -8.95 -10.57 -6.14
N PRO A 87 -7.88 -11.14 -5.55
CA PRO A 87 -8.04 -12.21 -4.58
C PRO A 87 -8.96 -11.79 -3.42
N GLU A 88 -9.90 -12.65 -3.04
CA GLU A 88 -10.85 -12.36 -1.95
C GLU A 88 -10.18 -12.31 -0.57
N HIS A 89 -9.05 -13.00 -0.40
CA HIS A 89 -8.36 -13.13 0.87
C HIS A 89 -7.21 -12.12 1.03
N PRO A 90 -7.34 -11.08 1.88
CA PRO A 90 -6.29 -10.07 2.06
C PRO A 90 -5.19 -10.60 2.98
N LYS A 91 -4.06 -11.01 2.38
CA LYS A 91 -2.93 -11.66 3.05
C LYS A 91 -2.25 -10.77 4.09
N SER A 92 -2.25 -9.46 3.89
CA SER A 92 -1.65 -8.49 4.82
C SER A 92 -2.31 -8.50 6.21
N PHE A 93 -3.54 -9.02 6.32
CA PHE A 93 -4.26 -9.15 7.59
C PHE A 93 -4.00 -10.48 8.31
N ASP A 94 -3.33 -11.44 7.68
CA ASP A 94 -3.10 -12.77 8.28
C ASP A 94 -2.25 -12.71 9.53
N LEU A 95 -1.22 -11.85 9.54
CA LEU A 95 -0.40 -11.65 10.73
C LEU A 95 -1.24 -11.09 11.88
N TRP A 96 -2.13 -10.15 11.60
CA TRP A 96 -3.02 -9.58 12.60
C TRP A 96 -4.00 -10.62 13.14
N ARG A 97 -4.63 -11.42 12.27
CA ARG A 97 -5.51 -12.53 12.67
C ARG A 97 -4.79 -13.54 13.57
N LYS A 98 -3.54 -13.88 13.27
CA LYS A 98 -2.72 -14.77 14.11
C LYS A 98 -2.39 -14.17 15.47
N LEU A 99 -2.06 -12.88 15.51
CA LEU A 99 -1.83 -12.18 16.78
C LEU A 99 -3.09 -12.22 17.67
N VAL A 100 -4.25 -11.95 17.09
CA VAL A 100 -5.54 -12.01 17.79
C VAL A 100 -5.86 -13.42 18.29
N SER A 101 -5.61 -14.46 17.49
CA SER A 101 -5.86 -15.85 17.92
C SER A 101 -4.93 -16.29 19.06
N LYS A 102 -3.67 -15.84 19.05
CA LYS A 102 -2.71 -16.08 20.14
C LYS A 102 -3.08 -15.36 21.42
N ARG A 103 -3.56 -14.12 21.33
CA ARG A 103 -3.87 -13.26 22.47
C ARG A 103 -5.24 -12.58 22.28
N PRO A 104 -6.34 -13.30 22.54
CA PRO A 104 -7.69 -12.75 22.41
C PRO A 104 -7.85 -11.46 23.23
N GLY A 105 -8.39 -10.41 22.61
CA GLY A 105 -8.64 -9.11 23.25
C GLY A 105 -7.43 -8.16 23.32
N ALA A 106 -6.21 -8.61 23.01
CA ALA A 106 -5.01 -7.79 23.13
C ALA A 106 -4.68 -6.94 21.89
N PHE A 107 -5.12 -7.38 20.71
CA PHE A 107 -4.73 -6.78 19.42
C PHE A 107 -5.91 -6.22 18.61
N GLY A 108 -7.10 -6.07 19.19
CA GLY A 108 -8.28 -5.62 18.45
C GLY A 108 -8.88 -6.69 17.53
N ASN A 109 -9.59 -6.26 16.47
CA ASN A 109 -10.30 -7.14 15.56
C ASN A 109 -10.06 -6.72 14.08
N PRO A 110 -9.43 -7.57 13.24
CA PRO A 110 -9.21 -7.29 11.82
C PRO A 110 -10.48 -7.37 10.96
N GLU A 111 -11.50 -8.13 11.37
CA GLU A 111 -12.60 -8.52 10.49
C GLU A 111 -13.49 -7.37 9.98
N PRO A 112 -13.76 -6.28 10.74
CA PRO A 112 -14.46 -5.12 10.19
C PRO A 112 -13.78 -4.48 8.98
N PHE A 113 -12.46 -4.69 8.82
CA PHE A 113 -11.67 -4.14 7.72
C PHE A 113 -11.42 -5.18 6.61
N ALA A 114 -11.17 -6.43 7.00
CA ALA A 114 -10.70 -7.48 6.12
C ALA A 114 -11.75 -8.50 5.69
N GLY A 115 -12.90 -8.54 6.38
CA GLY A 115 -13.96 -9.54 6.16
C GLY A 115 -14.96 -9.17 5.06
N HIS A 116 -15.00 -7.90 4.65
CA HIS A 116 -15.98 -7.38 3.69
C HIS A 116 -15.29 -6.54 2.60
N TRP A 117 -14.43 -7.17 1.81
CA TRP A 117 -13.66 -6.49 0.75
C TRP A 117 -14.55 -5.73 -0.24
N GLU A 118 -15.76 -6.25 -0.52
CA GLU A 118 -16.78 -5.63 -1.37
C GLU A 118 -17.18 -4.21 -0.92
N GLN A 119 -16.99 -3.88 0.36
CA GLN A 119 -17.33 -2.57 0.94
C GLN A 119 -16.13 -1.61 0.97
N SER A 120 -14.91 -2.09 0.70
CA SER A 120 -13.67 -1.31 0.83
C SER A 120 -12.88 -1.18 -0.46
N TYR A 121 -13.26 -1.87 -1.54
CA TYR A 121 -12.62 -1.74 -2.83
C TYR A 121 -13.17 -0.56 -3.65
N TRP A 122 -12.29 -0.03 -4.50
CA TRP A 122 -12.60 0.98 -5.50
C TRP A 122 -11.57 0.85 -6.64
N HIS A 123 -11.91 1.36 -7.82
CA HIS A 123 -11.01 1.32 -8.96
C HIS A 123 -10.33 2.67 -9.18
N SER A 124 -9.05 2.61 -9.55
CA SER A 124 -8.28 3.75 -10.02
C SER A 124 -7.72 3.47 -11.40
N PHE A 125 -7.38 4.52 -12.14
CA PHE A 125 -6.65 4.41 -13.39
C PHE A 125 -5.68 5.59 -13.51
N THR A 126 -4.57 5.37 -14.21
CA THR A 126 -3.60 6.42 -14.53
C THR A 126 -3.48 6.52 -16.05
N VAL A 127 -3.71 7.70 -16.60
CA VAL A 127 -3.57 7.94 -18.05
C VAL A 127 -2.22 8.58 -18.32
N THR A 128 -1.42 7.94 -19.18
CA THR A 128 -0.18 8.50 -19.72
C THR A 128 -0.36 8.74 -21.22
N MET A 129 0.05 9.91 -21.71
CA MET A 129 -0.12 10.27 -23.11
C MET A 129 1.02 11.10 -23.67
N ARG A 130 1.15 11.08 -25.00
CA ARG A 130 2.08 11.95 -25.72
C ARG A 130 1.40 13.28 -26.04
N GLY A 131 2.10 14.38 -25.77
CA GLY A 131 1.55 15.73 -25.90
C GLY A 131 0.68 16.14 -24.70
N ASN A 132 0.03 17.30 -24.80
CA ASN A 132 -0.71 17.92 -23.69
C ASN A 132 -2.17 18.25 -24.04
N ARG A 133 -2.74 17.62 -25.07
CA ARG A 133 -4.12 17.93 -25.50
C ARG A 133 -5.14 17.65 -24.42
N LEU A 134 -5.24 16.42 -23.91
CA LEU A 134 -6.20 16.11 -22.84
C LEU A 134 -5.91 16.93 -21.58
N LEU A 135 -4.63 17.18 -21.27
CA LEU A 135 -4.26 18.02 -20.13
C LEU A 135 -4.90 19.41 -20.23
N LYS A 136 -4.78 20.06 -21.39
CA LYS A 136 -5.39 21.37 -21.67
C LYS A 136 -6.91 21.32 -21.68
N ASP A 137 -7.49 20.25 -22.25
CA ASP A 137 -8.95 20.07 -22.27
C ASP A 137 -9.49 19.93 -20.83
N MET A 138 -8.78 19.22 -19.94
CA MET A 138 -9.14 19.05 -18.53
C MET A 138 -8.94 20.34 -17.72
N GLU A 139 -7.87 21.09 -17.96
CA GLU A 139 -7.65 22.41 -17.36
C GLU A 139 -8.78 23.37 -17.74
N ALA A 140 -9.15 23.44 -19.02
CA ALA A 140 -10.25 24.26 -19.50
C ALA A 140 -11.62 23.81 -18.94
N PHE A 141 -11.84 22.50 -18.83
CA PHE A 141 -13.09 21.94 -18.30
C PHE A 141 -13.25 22.19 -16.80
N THR A 142 -12.19 22.00 -16.02
CA THR A 142 -12.23 22.11 -14.55
C THR A 142 -12.00 23.54 -14.06
N GLY A 143 -11.41 24.41 -14.89
CA GLY A 143 -10.92 25.72 -14.49
C GLY A 143 -9.71 25.69 -13.56
N ASN A 144 -9.09 24.51 -13.36
CA ASN A 144 -7.98 24.32 -12.43
C ASN A 144 -6.68 24.03 -13.18
N PRO A 145 -5.63 24.83 -12.97
CA PRO A 145 -4.29 24.51 -13.46
C PRO A 145 -3.79 23.18 -12.87
N PRO A 146 -2.97 22.42 -13.62
CA PRO A 146 -2.37 21.18 -13.13
C PRO A 146 -1.65 21.34 -11.78
N GLY A 147 -2.11 20.61 -10.77
CA GLY A 147 -1.52 20.57 -9.43
C GLY A 147 -1.98 21.64 -8.45
N GLU A 148 -2.82 22.58 -8.88
CA GLU A 148 -3.40 23.60 -7.99
C GLU A 148 -4.81 23.20 -7.51
N GLY A 149 -5.54 22.45 -8.34
CA GLY A 149 -6.86 21.93 -8.01
C GLY A 149 -6.82 20.66 -7.16
N ALA A 150 -7.82 20.50 -6.30
CA ALA A 150 -8.17 19.21 -5.72
C ALA A 150 -8.80 18.28 -6.78
N LEU A 151 -9.31 17.12 -6.34
CA LEU A 151 -10.09 16.24 -7.21
C LEU A 151 -11.34 16.94 -7.76
N SER A 152 -11.65 16.72 -9.03
CA SER A 152 -12.89 17.14 -9.69
C SER A 152 -13.83 15.94 -9.81
N THR A 153 -14.99 16.01 -9.16
CA THR A 153 -15.99 14.93 -9.12
C THR A 153 -17.08 15.14 -10.16
N LEU A 154 -17.32 14.13 -10.99
CA LEU A 154 -18.47 14.10 -11.90
C LEU A 154 -19.69 13.57 -11.14
N VAL A 155 -20.39 14.49 -10.46
CA VAL A 155 -21.48 14.15 -9.52
C VAL A 155 -22.67 13.44 -10.17
N ASP A 156 -22.89 13.60 -11.47
CA ASP A 156 -23.96 12.92 -12.21
C ASP A 156 -23.52 11.59 -12.84
N SER A 157 -22.24 11.23 -12.72
CA SER A 157 -21.75 9.93 -13.19
C SER A 157 -22.33 8.80 -12.34
N LYS A 158 -22.77 7.72 -13.00
CA LYS A 158 -23.19 6.46 -12.35
C LYS A 158 -22.05 5.83 -11.53
N TRP A 159 -20.81 6.11 -11.90
CA TRP A 159 -19.62 5.61 -11.19
C TRP A 159 -19.13 6.55 -10.10
N ARG A 160 -19.76 7.72 -9.91
CA ARG A 160 -19.28 8.77 -8.99
C ARG A 160 -17.78 9.08 -9.19
N MET A 161 -17.38 9.07 -10.46
CA MET A 161 -15.98 9.20 -10.85
C MET A 161 -15.42 10.55 -10.45
N SER A 162 -14.21 10.54 -9.92
CA SER A 162 -13.41 11.73 -9.67
C SER A 162 -12.10 11.65 -10.44
N THR A 163 -11.62 12.79 -10.92
CA THR A 163 -10.34 12.90 -11.63
C THR A 163 -9.47 13.95 -10.96
N VAL A 164 -8.16 13.79 -11.07
CA VAL A 164 -7.19 14.77 -10.58
C VAL A 164 -6.09 14.94 -11.62
N VAL A 165 -5.72 16.18 -11.86
CA VAL A 165 -4.57 16.53 -12.68
C VAL A 165 -3.51 17.07 -11.75
N ALA A 166 -2.54 16.22 -11.39
CA ALA A 166 -1.42 16.63 -10.55
C ALA A 166 -0.46 17.58 -11.32
N ALA A 167 0.38 18.31 -10.57
CA ALA A 167 1.44 19.13 -11.13
C ALA A 167 2.32 18.30 -12.07
N GLN A 168 2.60 18.83 -13.26
CA GLN A 168 3.39 18.17 -14.29
C GLN A 168 4.83 18.72 -14.33
N PRO A 169 5.86 17.86 -14.45
CA PRO A 169 5.78 16.40 -14.52
C PRO A 169 5.49 15.74 -13.16
N HIS A 170 4.57 14.76 -13.16
CA HIS A 170 4.25 14.04 -11.92
C HIS A 170 5.28 12.95 -11.56
N PHE A 171 5.95 12.39 -12.56
CA PHE A 171 7.01 11.39 -12.41
C PHE A 171 8.33 11.95 -12.94
N ARG A 172 9.45 11.62 -12.29
CA ARG A 172 10.78 12.04 -12.75
C ARG A 172 11.16 11.41 -14.07
N TYR A 173 10.76 10.15 -14.28
CA TYR A 173 10.95 9.41 -15.52
C TYR A 173 9.64 8.73 -15.91
N ILE A 174 9.24 8.88 -17.18
CA ILE A 174 8.10 8.14 -17.75
C ILE A 174 8.67 7.09 -18.69
N TYR A 175 8.55 5.82 -18.31
CA TYR A 175 8.78 4.70 -19.22
C TYR A 175 7.47 4.43 -19.95
N ILE A 176 7.34 4.95 -21.17
CA ILE A 176 6.26 4.53 -22.06
C ILE A 176 6.68 3.17 -22.61
N CYS A 177 6.19 2.09 -22.00
CA CYS A 177 6.22 0.78 -22.65
C CYS A 177 5.37 0.91 -23.91
N THR A 178 6.04 0.98 -25.06
CA THR A 178 5.43 0.90 -26.40
C THR A 178 5.19 -0.53 -26.80
#